data_AF-A0AA39WDY8-F1
#
_entry.id   AF-A0AA39WDY8-F1
#
_cell.length_a   1.000
_cell.length_b   1.000
_cell.length_c   1.000
_cell.angle_alpha   90.00
_cell.angle_beta   90.00
_cell.angle_gamma   90.00
#
_symmetry.space_group_name_H-M   'P 1'
#
loop_
_entity.id
_entity.type
_entity.pdbx_description
1 polymer ?
#
loop_
_entity_poly.entity_id
_entity_poly.type
_entity_poly.pdbx_seq_one_letter_code
_entity_poly.pdbx_strand_id
1 'polypeptide(L)'
;MNYNGTGDLEFGEDNTNVDSVTTELPEGCKIASTSPHGISFWASTGRIDVLLRDGTPQSFFIKVLSNDTGRNMVRSEFESMRAIQRVLPELNTMPDPDTLGSLLAALHSKSTSPNGKFGFHIPTHAGNVSHMRYALDLEIEKIGPEEELEVLSQALFDKVIPRLLRLLESDGRRVKPSLVHGDLWYANSGVDKTNGRNFVFDACSFYAHNEYEFGQWRLACNKKFAEASAPKEDFEGRLDLYRLRFGTHVSALFMDRKHLRPQ
;
A
#
# COMPACT_ATOMS: atom_id res chain seq x y z
N MET A 1 -13.97 -3.05 -9.85
CA MET A 1 -12.88 -3.58 -10.70
C MET A 1 -12.56 -2.54 -11.76
N ASN A 2 -11.28 -2.20 -11.96
CA ASN A 2 -10.82 -1.30 -13.02
C ASN A 2 -10.22 -2.14 -14.17
N TYR A 3 -11.00 -3.11 -14.66
CA TYR A 3 -10.63 -3.96 -15.79
C TYR A 3 -11.87 -4.19 -16.65
N ASN A 4 -11.78 -3.84 -17.92
CA ASN A 4 -12.90 -3.91 -18.88
C ASN A 4 -12.76 -5.07 -19.88
N GLY A 5 -11.80 -5.99 -19.67
CA GLY A 5 -11.45 -6.99 -20.66
C GLY A 5 -10.47 -6.44 -21.70
N THR A 6 -9.44 -7.21 -22.01
CA THR A 6 -8.55 -6.98 -23.15
C THR A 6 -8.37 -8.34 -23.82
N GLY A 7 -8.90 -8.51 -25.04
CA GLY A 7 -8.89 -9.81 -25.73
C GLY A 7 -7.50 -10.44 -25.91
N ASP A 8 -6.44 -9.61 -25.87
CA ASP A 8 -5.05 -10.04 -26.04
C ASP A 8 -4.30 -10.28 -24.71
N LEU A 9 -4.94 -10.15 -23.53
CA LEU A 9 -4.30 -10.41 -22.21
C LEU A 9 -5.20 -11.27 -21.30
N GLU A 10 -5.99 -12.16 -21.89
CA GLU A 10 -6.68 -13.19 -21.14
C GLU A 10 -5.71 -14.31 -20.78
N PHE A 11 -5.27 -14.36 -19.52
CA PHE A 11 -4.32 -15.37 -19.07
C PHE A 11 -4.98 -16.76 -19.09
N GLY A 12 -4.41 -17.70 -19.85
CA GLY A 12 -4.90 -19.08 -19.98
C GLY A 12 -3.77 -19.99 -20.46
N GLU A 13 -3.83 -21.29 -20.14
CA GLU A 13 -2.71 -22.25 -20.35
C GLU A 13 -2.21 -22.29 -21.81
N ASP A 14 -3.06 -21.99 -22.78
CA ASP A 14 -2.71 -21.97 -24.21
C ASP A 14 -2.50 -20.56 -24.79
N ASN A 15 -2.69 -19.50 -23.99
CA ASN A 15 -2.51 -18.13 -24.46
C ASN A 15 -1.07 -17.66 -24.17
N THR A 16 -0.25 -17.56 -25.22
CA THR A 16 1.07 -16.92 -25.17
C THR A 16 1.07 -15.54 -25.80
N ASN A 17 -0.08 -15.06 -26.27
CA ASN A 17 -0.22 -13.74 -26.86
C ASN A 17 -0.15 -12.68 -25.75
N VAL A 18 1.01 -12.05 -25.63
CA VAL A 18 1.26 -10.88 -24.78
C VAL A 18 2.00 -9.82 -25.60
N ASP A 19 1.64 -9.71 -26.89
CA ASP A 19 2.31 -8.82 -27.86
C ASP A 19 2.42 -7.38 -27.35
N SER A 20 1.38 -6.92 -26.63
CA SER A 20 1.30 -5.59 -26.03
C SER A 20 2.37 -5.28 -24.96
N VAL A 21 3.05 -6.29 -24.41
CA VAL A 21 4.09 -6.13 -23.36
C VAL A 21 5.43 -6.76 -23.73
N THR A 22 5.57 -7.28 -24.95
CA THR A 22 6.78 -8.03 -25.36
C THR A 22 8.03 -7.13 -25.38
N THR A 23 7.86 -5.82 -25.63
CA THR A 23 8.95 -4.82 -25.59
C THR A 23 9.49 -4.55 -24.19
N GLU A 24 8.71 -4.88 -23.15
CA GLU A 24 9.10 -4.69 -21.75
C GLU A 24 9.80 -5.94 -21.17
N LEU A 25 9.74 -7.06 -21.90
CA LEU A 25 10.43 -8.29 -21.54
C LEU A 25 11.90 -8.27 -21.99
N PRO A 26 12.78 -9.07 -21.36
CA PRO A 26 14.18 -9.15 -21.75
C PRO A 26 14.37 -9.41 -23.25
N GLU A 27 15.24 -8.63 -23.89
CA GLU A 27 15.39 -8.66 -25.34
C GLU A 27 15.72 -10.08 -25.85
N GLY A 28 14.93 -10.58 -26.81
CA GLY A 28 15.11 -11.90 -27.41
C GLY A 28 14.78 -13.09 -26.49
N CYS A 29 14.08 -12.86 -25.37
CA CYS A 29 13.44 -13.96 -24.64
C CYS A 29 12.33 -14.60 -25.48
N LYS A 30 12.01 -15.86 -25.18
CA LYS A 30 10.87 -16.58 -25.74
C LYS A 30 9.82 -16.75 -24.65
N ILE A 31 8.59 -16.31 -24.90
CA ILE A 31 7.46 -16.56 -24.01
C ILE A 31 7.16 -18.06 -24.01
N ALA A 32 7.22 -18.67 -22.84
CA ALA A 32 6.95 -20.10 -22.63
C ALA A 32 5.49 -20.35 -22.31
N SER A 33 4.90 -19.56 -21.41
CA SER A 33 3.49 -19.67 -21.01
C SER A 33 2.99 -18.41 -20.35
N THR A 34 1.66 -18.22 -20.37
CA THR A 34 0.99 -17.29 -19.45
C THR A 34 -0.08 -18.01 -18.65
N SER A 35 -0.34 -17.53 -17.43
CA SER A 35 -1.36 -18.13 -16.57
C SER A 35 -1.95 -17.10 -15.61
N PRO A 36 -3.22 -17.25 -15.19
CA PRO A 36 -3.77 -16.46 -14.10
C PRO A 36 -2.93 -16.66 -12.84
N HIS A 37 -2.61 -15.58 -12.13
CA HIS A 37 -1.75 -15.67 -10.95
C HIS A 37 -2.12 -14.64 -9.89
N GLY A 38 -2.36 -15.09 -8.66
CA GLY A 38 -2.71 -14.21 -7.55
C GLY A 38 -4.13 -13.63 -7.64
N ILE A 39 -4.45 -12.70 -6.73
CA ILE A 39 -5.75 -12.03 -6.65
C ILE A 39 -5.48 -10.53 -6.44
N SER A 40 -6.12 -9.68 -7.24
CA SER A 40 -6.19 -8.23 -7.01
C SER A 40 -7.65 -7.77 -7.05
N PHE A 41 -7.99 -6.80 -6.21
CA PHE A 41 -9.32 -6.17 -6.24
C PHE A 41 -9.51 -5.23 -7.43
N TRP A 42 -8.41 -4.75 -8.01
CA TRP A 42 -8.42 -3.67 -9.01
C TRP A 42 -7.96 -4.12 -10.39
N ALA A 43 -7.12 -5.15 -10.46
CA ALA A 43 -6.46 -5.62 -11.67
C ALA A 43 -6.78 -7.08 -11.99
N SER A 44 -6.70 -7.44 -13.27
CA SER A 44 -6.47 -8.84 -13.66
C SER A 44 -4.99 -9.15 -13.47
N THR A 45 -4.67 -10.27 -12.81
CA THR A 45 -3.29 -10.61 -12.46
C THR A 45 -2.86 -11.91 -13.13
N GLY A 46 -1.63 -11.91 -13.65
CA GLY A 46 -1.09 -13.02 -14.41
C GLY A 46 0.39 -13.25 -14.13
N ARG A 47 0.86 -14.39 -14.58
CA ARG A 47 2.27 -14.77 -14.62
C ARG A 47 2.66 -15.02 -16.07
N ILE A 48 3.80 -14.47 -16.48
CA ILE A 48 4.43 -14.71 -17.77
C ILE A 48 5.73 -15.46 -17.50
N ASP A 49 5.83 -16.69 -18.00
CA ASP A 49 7.07 -17.46 -17.97
C ASP A 49 7.78 -17.31 -19.31
N VAL A 50 9.08 -17.03 -19.27
CA VAL A 50 9.92 -16.89 -20.46
C VAL A 50 11.19 -17.73 -20.33
N LEU A 51 11.78 -18.04 -21.48
CA LEU A 51 13.15 -18.51 -21.59
C LEU A 51 14.00 -17.35 -22.11
N LEU A 52 15.03 -16.97 -21.36
CA LEU A 52 16.03 -15.99 -21.79
C LEU A 52 16.85 -16.53 -22.99
N ARG A 53 17.65 -15.66 -23.61
CA ARG A 53 18.49 -16.04 -24.78
C ARG A 53 19.44 -17.20 -24.49
N ASP A 54 19.92 -17.30 -23.26
CA ASP A 54 20.80 -18.36 -22.77
C ASP A 54 20.05 -19.64 -22.37
N GLY A 55 18.71 -19.66 -22.50
CA GLY A 55 17.84 -20.76 -22.07
C GLY A 55 17.45 -20.71 -20.59
N THR A 56 17.89 -19.71 -19.83
CA THR A 56 17.54 -19.58 -18.41
C THR A 56 16.05 -19.26 -18.27
N PRO A 57 15.27 -20.03 -17.49
CA PRO A 57 13.87 -19.73 -17.24
C PRO A 57 13.74 -18.53 -16.31
N GLN A 58 12.82 -17.62 -16.63
CA GLN A 58 12.49 -16.47 -15.80
C GLN A 58 10.98 -16.24 -15.79
N SER A 59 10.45 -15.80 -14.66
CA SER A 59 9.02 -15.53 -14.48
C SER A 59 8.79 -14.07 -14.14
N PHE A 60 7.72 -13.51 -14.69
CA PHE A 60 7.27 -12.15 -14.47
C PHE A 60 5.84 -12.15 -13.94
N PHE A 61 5.56 -11.26 -13.00
CA PHE A 61 4.20 -10.97 -12.55
C PHE A 61 3.67 -9.77 -13.32
N ILE A 62 2.41 -9.83 -13.76
CA ILE A 62 1.76 -8.75 -14.51
C ILE A 62 0.41 -8.41 -13.88
N LYS A 63 0.14 -7.12 -13.75
CA LYS A 63 -1.17 -6.55 -13.43
C LYS A 63 -1.71 -5.82 -14.65
N VAL A 64 -2.93 -6.15 -15.05
CA VAL A 64 -3.63 -5.50 -16.16
C VAL A 64 -4.79 -4.68 -15.60
N LEU A 65 -4.72 -3.37 -15.86
CA LEU A 65 -5.76 -2.40 -15.49
C LEU A 65 -6.16 -1.60 -16.73
N SER A 66 -7.42 -1.20 -16.80
CA SER A 66 -7.97 -0.45 -17.93
C SER A 66 -8.09 1.04 -17.63
N ASN A 67 -8.13 1.83 -18.72
CA ASN A 67 -8.45 3.26 -18.73
C ASN A 67 -7.41 4.15 -18.03
N ASP A 68 -7.67 5.46 -18.02
CA ASP A 68 -6.80 6.46 -17.40
C ASP A 68 -6.61 6.22 -15.90
N THR A 69 -7.65 5.75 -15.20
CA THR A 69 -7.57 5.38 -13.78
C THR A 69 -6.54 4.27 -13.56
N GLY A 70 -6.61 3.18 -14.34
CA GLY A 70 -5.63 2.08 -14.26
C GLY A 70 -4.20 2.54 -14.53
N ARG A 71 -4.00 3.39 -15.56
CA ARG A 71 -2.69 3.99 -15.86
C ARG A 71 -2.14 4.81 -14.70
N ASN A 72 -2.98 5.62 -14.06
CA ASN A 72 -2.56 6.45 -12.93
C ASN A 72 -2.22 5.58 -11.70
N MET A 73 -2.96 4.50 -11.46
CA MET A 73 -2.68 3.55 -10.39
C MET A 73 -1.30 2.91 -10.57
N VAL A 74 -1.01 2.29 -11.72
CA VAL A 74 0.30 1.63 -11.97
C VAL A 74 1.46 2.62 -11.96
N ARG A 75 1.26 3.84 -12.47
CA ARG A 75 2.27 4.89 -12.41
C ARG A 75 2.58 5.28 -10.96
N SER A 76 1.56 5.39 -10.12
CA SER A 76 1.74 5.72 -8.71
C SER A 76 2.42 4.60 -7.91
N GLU A 77 2.09 3.34 -8.21
CA GLU A 77 2.75 2.17 -7.63
C GLU A 77 4.23 2.12 -8.04
N PHE A 78 4.54 2.34 -9.32
CA PHE A 78 5.92 2.38 -9.83
C PHE A 78 6.76 3.46 -9.13
N GLU A 79 6.27 4.71 -9.05
CA GLU A 79 7.00 5.78 -8.39
C GLU A 79 7.13 5.56 -6.87
N SER A 80 6.16 4.88 -6.24
CA SER A 80 6.22 4.50 -4.83
C SER A 80 7.33 3.47 -4.59
N MET A 81 7.34 2.37 -5.36
CA MET A 81 8.36 1.33 -5.28
C MET A 81 9.75 1.89 -5.60
N ARG A 82 9.86 2.77 -6.59
CA ARG A 82 11.11 3.46 -6.93
C ARG A 82 11.60 4.38 -5.80
N ALA A 83 10.70 5.09 -5.13
CA ALA A 83 11.06 5.94 -4.00
C ALA A 83 11.59 5.11 -2.82
N ILE A 84 10.92 4.00 -2.51
CA ILE A 84 11.38 3.03 -1.52
C ILE A 84 12.76 2.50 -1.89
N GLN A 85 12.94 2.00 -3.11
CA GLN A 85 14.20 1.42 -3.58
C GLN A 85 15.36 2.42 -3.53
N ARG A 86 15.11 3.71 -3.79
CA ARG A 86 16.14 4.76 -3.68
C ARG A 86 16.61 4.99 -2.25
N VAL A 87 15.70 4.97 -1.28
CA VAL A 87 16.05 5.16 0.14
C VAL A 87 16.67 3.88 0.70
N LEU A 88 16.17 2.73 0.27
CA LEU A 88 16.47 1.46 0.88
C LEU A 88 16.38 0.31 -0.15
N PRO A 89 17.42 0.14 -0.99
CA PRO A 89 17.45 -0.91 -2.02
C PRO A 89 17.26 -2.32 -1.45
N GLU A 90 17.68 -2.52 -0.20
CA GLU A 90 17.60 -3.78 0.52
C GLU A 90 16.18 -4.17 0.93
N LEU A 91 15.20 -3.25 0.92
CA LEU A 91 13.82 -3.56 1.33
C LEU A 91 13.15 -4.60 0.40
N ASN A 92 13.67 -4.78 -0.81
CA ASN A 92 13.23 -5.82 -1.76
C ASN A 92 13.89 -7.19 -1.48
N THR A 93 14.70 -7.34 -0.43
CA THR A 93 15.48 -8.55 -0.14
C THR A 93 15.68 -8.78 1.38
N MET A 94 14.75 -9.42 2.09
CA MET A 94 14.70 -9.22 3.55
C MET A 94 14.27 -10.40 4.43
N PRO A 95 15.11 -11.28 4.99
CA PRO A 95 14.60 -12.41 5.78
C PRO A 95 14.13 -11.99 7.18
N ASP A 96 13.04 -12.61 7.64
CA ASP A 96 12.43 -12.55 8.98
C ASP A 96 11.75 -11.23 9.45
N PRO A 97 10.73 -11.31 10.35
CA PRO A 97 9.94 -10.16 10.80
C PRO A 97 10.72 -9.08 11.52
N ASP A 98 11.79 -9.43 12.23
CA ASP A 98 12.57 -8.47 13.01
C ASP A 98 13.47 -7.63 12.11
N THR A 99 14.00 -8.25 11.06
CA THR A 99 14.70 -7.52 10.01
C THR A 99 13.73 -6.59 9.30
N LEU A 100 12.52 -7.04 8.91
CA LEU A 100 11.48 -6.21 8.26
C LEU A 100 11.17 -4.96 9.08
N GLY A 101 10.92 -5.13 10.37
CA GLY A 101 10.74 -4.03 11.28
C GLY A 101 11.92 -3.05 11.31
N SER A 102 13.15 -3.58 11.36
CA SER A 102 14.38 -2.78 11.38
C SER A 102 14.57 -1.98 10.09
N LEU A 103 14.25 -2.54 8.91
CA LEU A 103 14.32 -1.80 7.66
C LEU A 103 13.20 -0.76 7.50
N LEU A 104 12.00 -1.01 8.03
CA LEU A 104 10.95 0.02 8.06
C LEU A 104 11.38 1.21 8.92
N ALA A 105 11.96 0.94 10.10
CA ALA A 105 12.55 1.98 10.93
C ALA A 105 13.66 2.74 10.16
N ALA A 106 14.51 2.02 9.43
CA ALA A 106 15.53 2.63 8.60
C ALA A 106 14.96 3.43 7.41
N LEU A 107 13.86 2.99 6.78
CA LEU A 107 13.17 3.72 5.71
C LEU A 107 12.63 5.05 6.25
N HIS A 108 11.93 5.01 7.39
CA HIS A 108 11.42 6.21 8.05
C HIS A 108 12.55 7.15 8.45
N SER A 109 13.64 6.63 9.01
CA SER A 109 14.78 7.41 9.51
C SER A 109 15.63 8.01 8.38
N LYS A 110 15.90 7.27 7.30
CA LYS A 110 16.78 7.69 6.19
C LYS A 110 16.06 8.52 5.12
N SER A 111 14.75 8.39 4.98
CA SER A 111 13.98 9.16 4.00
C SER A 111 14.02 10.65 4.31
N THR A 112 13.98 11.48 3.26
CA THR A 112 13.90 12.94 3.38
C THR A 112 12.91 13.44 2.33
N SER A 113 11.87 14.16 2.77
CA SER A 113 10.93 14.78 1.84
C SER A 113 11.66 15.81 0.97
N PRO A 114 11.56 15.74 -0.39
CA PRO A 114 12.29 16.64 -1.29
C PRO A 114 12.03 18.12 -1.06
N ASN A 115 10.85 18.46 -0.52
CA ASN A 115 10.44 19.84 -0.22
C ASN A 115 10.20 20.08 1.28
N GLY A 116 10.53 19.10 2.13
CA GLY A 116 10.28 19.14 3.57
C GLY A 116 8.80 19.08 3.97
N LYS A 117 7.88 18.73 3.08
CA LYS A 117 6.43 18.66 3.34
C LYS A 117 5.90 17.22 3.34
N PHE A 118 4.74 17.05 3.95
CA PHE A 118 3.93 15.83 3.84
C PHE A 118 3.30 15.70 2.45
N GLY A 119 2.89 14.47 2.11
CA GLY A 119 2.28 14.12 0.83
C GLY A 119 3.28 13.51 -0.15
N PHE A 120 2.91 13.44 -1.41
CA PHE A 120 3.75 12.87 -2.46
C PHE A 120 3.68 13.72 -3.72
N HIS A 121 4.69 13.59 -4.58
CA HIS A 121 4.82 14.41 -5.78
C HIS A 121 3.77 14.10 -6.86
N ILE A 122 3.09 12.95 -6.74
CA ILE A 122 1.93 12.55 -7.53
C ILE A 122 0.86 11.95 -6.60
N PRO A 123 -0.42 11.95 -6.99
CA PRO A 123 -1.45 11.21 -6.27
C PRO A 123 -1.12 9.71 -6.21
N THR A 124 -1.20 9.13 -5.01
CA THR A 124 -1.07 7.68 -4.78
C THR A 124 -2.42 7.06 -4.47
N HIS A 125 -2.57 5.76 -4.75
CA HIS A 125 -3.87 5.08 -4.78
C HIS A 125 -3.93 3.88 -3.84
N ALA A 126 -4.23 4.11 -2.56
CA ALA A 126 -4.61 3.05 -1.62
C ALA A 126 -6.11 2.71 -1.79
N GLY A 127 -6.49 2.27 -2.99
CA GLY A 127 -7.89 2.25 -3.46
C GLY A 127 -8.37 3.59 -4.00
N ASN A 128 -9.69 3.81 -4.06
CA ASN A 128 -10.34 4.99 -4.65
C ASN A 128 -10.89 6.01 -3.62
N VAL A 129 -10.50 5.93 -2.35
CA VAL A 129 -11.02 6.80 -1.28
C VAL A 129 -9.87 7.65 -0.72
N SER A 130 -10.07 8.97 -0.73
CA SER A 130 -8.99 9.95 -0.57
C SER A 130 -8.74 10.38 0.89
N HIS A 131 -9.77 10.46 1.73
CA HIS A 131 -9.63 10.91 3.12
C HIS A 131 -10.68 10.26 4.03
N MET A 132 -10.38 10.13 5.32
CA MET A 132 -11.25 9.49 6.33
C MET A 132 -12.65 10.10 6.41
N ARG A 133 -12.78 11.43 6.29
CA ARG A 133 -14.10 12.08 6.31
C ARG A 133 -14.96 11.62 5.14
N TYR A 134 -14.41 11.65 3.94
CA TYR A 134 -15.10 11.16 2.75
C TYR A 134 -15.43 9.66 2.85
N ALA A 135 -14.55 8.86 3.45
CA ALA A 135 -14.83 7.45 3.71
C ALA A 135 -16.04 7.26 4.66
N LEU A 136 -16.17 8.09 5.70
CA LEU A 136 -17.32 8.08 6.60
C LEU A 136 -18.59 8.58 5.91
N ASP A 137 -18.49 9.62 5.07
CA ASP A 137 -19.63 10.14 4.30
C ASP A 137 -20.20 9.05 3.39
N LEU A 138 -19.35 8.26 2.71
CA LEU A 138 -19.77 7.11 1.90
C LEU A 138 -20.45 6.01 2.72
N GLU A 139 -20.01 5.78 3.96
CA GLU A 139 -20.64 4.81 4.85
C GLU A 139 -22.04 5.29 5.28
N ILE A 140 -22.17 6.57 5.65
CA ILE A 140 -23.45 7.18 6.04
C ILE A 140 -24.43 7.14 4.88
N GLU A 141 -23.99 7.48 3.66
CA GLU A 141 -24.83 7.41 2.45
C GLU A 141 -25.39 6.00 2.19
N LYS A 142 -24.62 4.95 2.53
CA LYS A 142 -24.98 3.55 2.24
C LYS A 142 -25.82 2.89 3.33
N ILE A 143 -25.45 3.07 4.59
CA ILE A 143 -26.13 2.46 5.74
C ILE A 143 -27.39 3.25 6.11
N GLY A 144 -27.38 4.55 5.83
CA GLY A 144 -28.36 5.51 6.33
C GLY A 144 -27.80 6.27 7.54
N PRO A 145 -28.41 7.42 7.88
CA PRO A 145 -28.00 8.21 9.03
C PRO A 145 -28.20 7.41 10.32
N GLU A 146 -27.13 7.31 11.11
CA GLU A 146 -27.14 6.72 12.45
C GLU A 146 -26.61 7.77 13.42
N GLU A 147 -27.44 8.15 14.40
CA GLU A 147 -27.14 9.24 15.33
C GLU A 147 -25.82 8.97 16.09
N GLU A 148 -25.56 7.71 16.46
CA GLU A 148 -24.31 7.33 17.12
C GLU A 148 -23.09 7.55 16.21
N LEU A 149 -23.16 7.15 14.94
CA LEU A 149 -22.06 7.34 13.99
C LEU A 149 -21.81 8.83 13.72
N GLU A 150 -22.85 9.64 13.62
CA GLU A 150 -22.73 11.10 13.45
C GLU A 150 -22.06 11.75 14.67
N VAL A 151 -22.53 11.44 15.89
CA VAL A 151 -21.96 11.97 17.14
C VAL A 151 -20.51 11.55 17.31
N LEU A 152 -20.19 10.27 17.06
CA LEU A 152 -18.82 9.75 17.14
C LEU A 152 -17.92 10.36 16.06
N SER A 153 -18.39 10.51 14.83
CA SER A 153 -17.65 11.15 13.75
C SER A 153 -17.35 12.60 14.09
N GLN A 154 -18.32 13.35 14.62
CA GLN A 154 -18.10 14.71 15.07
C GLN A 154 -17.06 14.77 16.21
N ALA A 155 -17.19 13.93 17.24
CA ALA A 155 -16.22 13.86 18.33
C ALA A 155 -14.80 13.49 17.86
N LEU A 156 -14.70 12.59 16.88
CA LEU A 156 -13.43 12.17 16.27
C LEU A 156 -12.72 13.36 15.64
N PHE A 157 -13.42 14.15 14.82
CA PHE A 157 -12.82 15.29 14.11
C PHE A 157 -12.62 16.53 14.98
N ASP A 158 -13.55 16.81 15.90
CA ASP A 158 -13.52 18.05 16.69
C ASP A 158 -12.63 17.93 17.93
N LYS A 159 -12.47 16.71 18.48
CA LYS A 159 -11.75 16.48 19.73
C LYS A 159 -10.57 15.54 19.58
N VAL A 160 -10.80 14.31 19.11
CA VAL A 160 -9.79 13.23 19.16
C VAL A 160 -8.60 13.53 18.23
N ILE A 161 -8.86 13.79 16.95
CA ILE A 161 -7.81 14.11 15.97
C ILE A 161 -6.99 15.34 16.41
N PRO A 162 -7.61 16.48 16.78
CA PRO A 162 -6.87 17.63 17.28
C PRO A 162 -6.05 17.33 18.53
N ARG A 163 -6.59 16.59 19.51
CA ARG A 163 -5.90 16.28 20.77
C ARG A 163 -4.68 15.38 20.55
N LEU A 164 -4.75 14.44 19.61
CA LEU A 164 -3.67 13.50 19.34
C LEU A 164 -2.61 14.05 18.37
N LEU A 165 -3.02 14.78 17.33
CA LEU A 165 -2.10 15.19 16.26
C LEU A 165 -1.54 16.60 16.44
N ARG A 166 -2.29 17.57 16.99
CA ARG A 166 -1.80 18.95 17.17
C ARG A 166 -0.58 18.99 18.09
N LEU A 167 -0.56 18.14 19.11
CA LEU A 167 0.53 18.09 20.08
C LEU A 167 1.86 17.64 19.45
N LEU A 168 1.82 16.91 18.34
CA LEU A 168 3.04 16.50 17.63
C LEU A 168 3.82 17.70 17.06
N GLU A 169 3.14 18.82 16.81
CA GLU A 169 3.73 20.06 16.28
C GLU A 169 3.58 21.25 17.25
N SER A 170 3.31 20.98 18.52
CA SER A 170 3.22 21.98 19.60
C SER A 170 4.49 22.02 20.44
N ASP A 171 4.70 23.08 21.23
CA ASP A 171 5.84 23.21 22.16
C ASP A 171 7.21 23.06 21.47
N GLY A 172 7.34 23.61 20.26
CA GLY A 172 8.57 23.55 19.47
C GLY A 172 8.85 22.19 18.81
N ARG A 173 7.97 21.20 19.00
CA ARG A 173 8.06 19.90 18.31
C ARG A 173 7.74 20.06 16.84
N ARG A 174 8.33 19.19 16.02
CA ARG A 174 8.06 19.08 14.59
C ARG A 174 8.06 17.61 14.20
N VAL A 175 7.05 17.21 13.46
CA VAL A 175 7.01 15.87 12.89
C VAL A 175 7.85 15.85 11.62
N LYS A 176 8.74 14.87 11.52
CA LYS A 176 9.46 14.60 10.28
C LYS A 176 8.50 13.96 9.26
N PRO A 177 8.36 14.51 8.05
CA PRO A 177 7.73 13.79 6.95
C PRO A 177 8.63 12.63 6.52
N SER A 178 8.22 11.42 6.87
CA SER A 178 8.93 10.17 6.63
C SER A 178 8.25 9.39 5.51
N LEU A 179 9.02 8.83 4.58
CA LEU A 179 8.47 8.01 3.50
C LEU A 179 7.89 6.72 4.08
N VAL A 180 6.59 6.49 3.87
CA VAL A 180 5.87 5.26 4.25
C VAL A 180 5.58 4.40 3.01
N HIS A 181 5.46 3.09 3.18
CA HIS A 181 4.89 2.17 2.20
C HIS A 181 3.41 2.51 1.94
N GLY A 182 2.65 2.79 2.99
CA GLY A 182 1.32 3.40 2.88
C GLY A 182 0.15 2.42 2.71
N ASP A 183 0.44 1.16 2.33
CA ASP A 183 -0.49 0.03 2.34
C ASP A 183 0.20 -1.26 2.80
N LEU A 184 0.95 -1.21 3.91
CA LEU A 184 1.70 -2.37 4.39
C LEU A 184 0.85 -3.27 5.29
N TRP A 185 0.63 -4.50 4.83
CA TRP A 185 -0.05 -5.56 5.58
C TRP A 185 0.38 -6.94 5.05
N TYR A 186 -0.14 -8.02 5.63
CA TYR A 186 0.45 -9.36 5.44
C TYR A 186 0.30 -9.86 4.02
N ALA A 187 -0.71 -9.36 3.29
CA ALA A 187 -0.94 -9.72 1.90
C ALA A 187 -0.12 -8.86 0.92
N ASN A 188 0.48 -7.75 1.39
CA ASN A 188 1.39 -6.87 0.62
C ASN A 188 2.85 -7.07 1.05
N SER A 189 3.10 -8.14 1.81
CA SER A 189 4.43 -8.59 2.20
C SER A 189 4.51 -10.09 1.96
N GLY A 190 5.64 -10.59 1.47
CA GLY A 190 5.83 -12.01 1.21
C GLY A 190 7.22 -12.46 1.57
N VAL A 191 7.45 -13.78 1.58
CA VAL A 191 8.77 -14.40 1.67
C VAL A 191 9.03 -15.15 0.37
N ASP A 192 10.11 -14.81 -0.32
CA ASP A 192 10.58 -15.54 -1.49
C ASP A 192 11.02 -16.94 -1.05
N LYS A 193 10.34 -17.96 -1.59
CA LYS A 193 10.57 -19.36 -1.22
C LYS A 193 11.93 -19.88 -1.68
N THR A 194 12.56 -19.23 -2.67
CA THR A 194 13.81 -19.71 -3.27
C THR A 194 15.03 -19.33 -2.46
N ASN A 195 15.01 -18.14 -1.84
CA ASN A 195 16.15 -17.57 -1.14
C ASN A 195 15.81 -17.12 0.29
N GLY A 196 14.56 -17.27 0.73
CA GLY A 196 14.09 -16.92 2.07
C GLY A 196 13.95 -15.42 2.32
N ARG A 197 14.06 -14.57 1.30
CA ARG A 197 14.02 -13.11 1.46
C ARG A 197 12.57 -12.61 1.49
N ASN A 198 12.19 -11.86 2.51
CA ASN A 198 10.95 -11.10 2.47
C ASN A 198 11.02 -9.98 1.43
N PHE A 199 9.86 -9.57 0.95
CA PHE A 199 9.70 -8.44 0.04
C PHE A 199 8.34 -7.78 0.30
N VAL A 200 8.22 -6.51 -0.09
CA VAL A 200 6.97 -5.75 -0.05
C VAL A 200 6.55 -5.39 -1.46
N PHE A 201 5.25 -5.25 -1.69
CA PHE A 201 4.66 -4.89 -2.97
C PHE A 201 3.38 -4.08 -2.76
N ASP A 202 2.83 -3.52 -3.83
CA ASP A 202 1.60 -2.72 -3.80
C ASP A 202 1.73 -1.44 -2.95
N ALA A 203 2.91 -0.82 -3.00
CA ALA A 203 3.18 0.42 -2.28
C ALA A 203 2.32 1.58 -2.76
N CYS A 204 1.76 2.32 -1.80
CA CYS A 204 0.99 3.54 -1.97
C CYS A 204 1.67 4.69 -1.24
N SER A 205 2.94 4.94 -1.58
CA SER A 205 3.85 5.72 -0.74
C SER A 205 3.54 7.21 -0.71
N PHE A 206 3.79 7.82 0.44
CA PHE A 206 3.81 9.27 0.62
C PHE A 206 4.69 9.64 1.82
N TYR A 207 5.02 10.92 1.97
CA TYR A 207 5.66 11.41 3.18
C TYR A 207 4.60 11.67 4.25
N ALA A 208 4.67 10.92 5.35
CA ALA A 208 3.70 10.89 6.44
C ALA A 208 4.39 10.99 7.80
N HIS A 209 3.60 11.03 8.87
CA HIS A 209 4.10 10.69 10.20
C HIS A 209 4.53 9.22 10.22
N ASN A 210 5.74 8.90 10.71
CA ASN A 210 6.29 7.53 10.72
C ASN A 210 5.38 6.50 11.43
N GLU A 211 4.65 6.92 12.47
CA GLU A 211 3.72 6.05 13.18
C GLU A 211 2.53 5.59 12.33
N TYR A 212 2.23 6.29 11.23
CA TYR A 212 1.14 5.95 10.31
C TYR A 212 1.24 4.52 9.77
N GLU A 213 2.45 4.07 9.42
CA GLU A 213 2.69 2.73 8.85
C GLU A 213 2.19 1.60 9.76
N PHE A 214 2.27 1.82 11.08
CA PHE A 214 1.93 0.81 12.08
C PHE A 214 0.43 0.75 12.40
N GLY A 215 -0.38 1.65 11.83
CA GLY A 215 -1.84 1.61 11.98
C GLY A 215 -2.45 0.35 11.35
N GLN A 216 -2.02 0.02 10.12
CA GLN A 216 -2.49 -1.17 9.40
C GLN A 216 -1.68 -2.43 9.77
N TRP A 217 -0.36 -2.27 9.97
CA TRP A 217 0.57 -3.38 10.22
C TRP A 217 0.69 -3.81 11.69
N ARG A 218 -0.37 -3.65 12.48
CA ARG A 218 -0.35 -3.84 13.95
C ARG A 218 -0.39 -5.32 14.35
N LEU A 219 0.73 -6.01 14.22
CA LEU A 219 1.05 -7.12 15.13
C LEU A 219 1.79 -6.54 16.34
N ALA A 220 1.51 -7.05 17.54
CA ALA A 220 2.17 -6.61 18.78
C ALA A 220 3.71 -6.68 18.67
N CYS A 221 4.23 -7.62 17.86
CA CYS A 221 5.66 -7.76 17.58
C CYS A 221 6.26 -6.63 16.73
N ASN A 222 5.46 -5.87 15.97
CA ASN A 222 5.97 -4.82 15.08
C ASN A 222 6.14 -3.46 15.78
N LYS A 223 5.47 -3.27 16.93
CA LYS A 223 5.53 -2.01 17.70
C LYS A 223 6.92 -1.63 18.17
N LYS A 224 7.78 -2.61 18.45
CA LYS A 224 9.16 -2.37 18.92
C LYS A 224 10.04 -1.63 17.89
N PHE A 225 9.60 -1.57 16.64
CA PHE A 225 10.30 -0.88 15.55
C PHE A 225 9.77 0.53 15.28
N ALA A 226 8.66 0.92 15.89
CA ALA A 226 8.11 2.25 15.77
C ALA A 226 8.89 3.21 16.68
N GLU A 227 9.48 4.24 16.09
CA GLU A 227 10.02 5.36 16.87
C GLU A 227 8.86 6.26 17.31
N ALA A 228 8.40 6.08 18.55
CA ALA A 228 7.29 6.84 19.11
C ALA A 228 7.65 8.33 19.24
N SER A 229 6.87 9.17 18.59
CA SER A 229 6.95 10.63 18.64
C SER A 229 6.47 11.16 19.99
N ALA A 230 7.06 12.25 20.46
CA ALA A 230 6.55 12.97 21.61
C ALA A 230 5.23 13.70 21.27
N PRO A 231 4.19 13.65 22.11
CA PRO A 231 4.15 13.04 23.45
C PRO A 231 3.98 11.51 23.36
N LYS A 232 4.81 10.77 24.09
CA LYS A 232 4.88 9.29 23.97
C LYS A 232 3.68 8.60 24.62
N GLU A 233 3.07 9.23 25.61
CA GLU A 233 1.85 8.79 26.26
C GLU A 233 0.66 8.69 25.29
N ASP A 234 0.66 9.48 24.23
CA ASP A 234 -0.39 9.48 23.21
C ASP A 234 -0.10 8.49 22.06
N PHE A 235 1.02 7.75 22.10
CA PHE A 235 1.45 6.86 21.03
C PHE A 235 0.39 5.82 20.65
N GLU A 236 -0.17 5.12 21.65
CA GLU A 236 -1.21 4.12 21.39
C GLU A 236 -2.49 4.75 20.82
N GLY A 237 -2.90 5.93 21.33
CA GLY A 237 -4.05 6.66 20.79
C GLY A 237 -3.86 7.05 19.33
N ARG A 238 -2.63 7.43 18.93
CA ARG A 238 -2.31 7.72 17.52
C ARG A 238 -2.32 6.48 16.66
N LEU A 239 -1.82 5.34 17.15
CA LEU A 239 -1.91 4.07 16.43
C LEU A 239 -3.37 3.64 16.21
N ASP A 240 -4.22 3.77 17.23
CA ASP A 240 -5.65 3.46 17.10
C ASP A 240 -6.35 4.41 16.12
N LEU A 241 -5.99 5.70 16.11
CA LEU A 241 -6.46 6.66 15.11
C LEU A 241 -6.02 6.28 13.68
N TYR A 242 -4.75 5.91 13.48
CA TYR A 242 -4.27 5.47 12.17
C TYR A 242 -4.92 4.16 11.74
N ARG A 243 -5.13 3.22 12.67
CA ARG A 243 -5.89 1.99 12.40
C ARG A 243 -7.33 2.29 11.98
N LEU A 244 -8.01 3.18 12.70
CA LEU A 244 -9.37 3.61 12.37
C LEU A 244 -9.42 4.16 10.94
N ARG A 245 -8.42 4.96 10.53
CA ARG A 245 -8.29 5.44 9.15
C ARG A 245 -8.34 4.28 8.17
N PHE A 246 -7.53 3.25 8.34
CA PHE A 246 -7.52 2.11 7.42
C PHE A 246 -8.83 1.31 7.48
N GLY A 247 -9.36 1.05 8.66
CA GLY A 247 -10.64 0.35 8.84
C GLY A 247 -11.79 1.03 8.11
N THR A 248 -11.93 2.34 8.26
CA THR A 248 -12.94 3.13 7.54
C THR A 248 -12.72 3.10 6.02
N HIS A 249 -11.48 3.19 5.53
CA HIS A 249 -11.22 3.10 4.09
C HIS A 249 -11.59 1.72 3.53
N VAL A 250 -11.20 0.63 4.21
CA VAL A 250 -11.55 -0.73 3.79
C VAL A 250 -13.07 -0.92 3.79
N SER A 251 -13.75 -0.44 4.83
CA SER A 251 -15.21 -0.53 4.91
C SER A 251 -15.88 0.21 3.73
N ALA A 252 -15.46 1.45 3.45
CA ALA A 252 -16.00 2.25 2.36
C ALA A 252 -15.68 1.68 0.96
N LEU A 253 -14.54 1.00 0.80
CA LEU A 253 -14.14 0.37 -0.47
C LEU A 253 -14.90 -0.93 -0.74
N PHE A 254 -15.30 -1.65 0.30
CA PHE A 254 -15.91 -2.98 0.21
C PHE A 254 -17.32 -3.02 0.79
N MET A 255 -18.13 -2.01 0.46
CA MET A 255 -19.50 -1.83 0.98
C MET A 255 -20.36 -3.11 0.91
N ASP A 256 -20.24 -3.89 -0.17
CA ASP A 256 -21.07 -5.08 -0.40
C ASP A 256 -20.44 -6.39 0.14
N ARG A 257 -19.22 -6.35 0.70
CA ARG A 257 -18.51 -7.54 1.22
C ARG A 257 -18.37 -7.50 2.74
N LYS A 258 -19.43 -7.91 3.44
CA LYS A 258 -19.52 -7.90 4.92
C LYS A 258 -18.33 -8.55 5.66
N HIS A 259 -17.70 -9.59 5.10
CA HIS A 259 -16.57 -10.27 5.74
C HIS A 259 -15.25 -9.47 5.70
N LEU A 260 -15.16 -8.44 4.84
CA LEU A 260 -14.01 -7.53 4.78
C LEU A 260 -14.22 -6.28 5.63
N ARG A 261 -15.38 -6.16 6.29
CA ARG A 261 -15.74 -5.07 7.20
C ARG A 261 -15.55 -5.59 8.63
N PRO A 262 -14.38 -5.42 9.26
CA PRO A 262 -14.27 -5.68 10.68
C PRO A 262 -15.19 -4.69 11.42
N GLN A 263 -16.14 -5.22 12.20
CA GLN A 263 -16.91 -4.43 13.18
C GLN A 263 -16.00 -4.06 14.35
#